data_AF-A0A0G0HCY9-F1
#
_entry.id   AF-A0A0G0HCY9-F1
#
_cell.length_a   1.000
_cell.length_b   1.000
_cell.length_c   1.000
_cell.angle_alpha   90.00
_cell.angle_beta   90.00
_cell.angle_gamma   90.00
#
_symmetry.space_group_name_H-M   'P 1'
#
loop_
_entity.id
_entity.type
_entity.pdbx_description
1 polymer ?
#
loop_
_entity_poly.entity_id
_entity_poly.type
_entity_poly.pdbx_seq_one_letter_code
_entity_poly.pdbx_strand_id
1 'polypeptide(L)'
;KSEPLHPKSFIEASINIGTRLMNEIARNWNSGDNYLAVLGRLMAFRTQWLKSEISKSKDPVSLDAYFYLENKRKGGKYKCLWDTNLYFRNPQNLTEHLRKSSRFQHSKMEMKSIGYFDNLDREYQIPIIPIMKASCKEFVNHPIAFIGYVGIFIYTRFAKIKPENCLDVNWEVDLSTKIIN
;
A
#
# COMPACT_ATOMS: atom_id res chain seq x y z
N LYS A 1 -2.96 -3.63 -11.53
CA LYS A 1 -3.67 -3.14 -10.33
C LYS A 1 -3.97 -4.30 -9.37
N SER A 2 -4.15 -4.01 -8.07
CA SER A 2 -4.51 -5.02 -7.06
C SER A 2 -6.03 -5.20 -7.01
N GLU A 3 -6.55 -6.33 -7.47
CA GLU A 3 -7.98 -6.61 -7.48
C GLU A 3 -8.33 -7.53 -6.30
N PRO A 4 -9.08 -7.07 -5.29
CA PRO A 4 -9.42 -7.93 -4.16
C PRO A 4 -10.42 -9.01 -4.60
N LEU A 5 -10.27 -10.21 -4.06
CA LEU A 5 -11.26 -11.28 -4.21
C LEU A 5 -12.61 -10.87 -3.60
N HIS A 6 -13.68 -11.55 -4.03
CA HIS A 6 -15.01 -11.35 -3.46
C HIS A 6 -14.97 -11.57 -1.94
N PRO A 7 -15.46 -10.61 -1.13
CA PRO A 7 -15.34 -10.69 0.31
C PRO A 7 -16.18 -11.83 0.89
N LYS A 8 -15.70 -12.43 1.99
CA LYS A 8 -16.43 -13.45 2.76
C LYS A 8 -17.08 -12.89 4.03
N SER A 9 -16.74 -11.66 4.42
CA SER A 9 -17.27 -11.00 5.61
C SER A 9 -17.47 -9.50 5.36
N PHE A 10 -18.26 -8.86 6.22
CA PHE A 10 -18.43 -7.41 6.20
C PHE A 10 -17.10 -6.66 6.44
N ILE A 11 -16.23 -7.21 7.31
CA ILE A 11 -14.90 -6.66 7.57
C ILE A 11 -14.05 -6.70 6.30
N GLU A 12 -14.00 -7.84 5.62
CA GLU A 12 -13.26 -7.97 4.36
C GLU A 12 -13.85 -7.06 3.27
N ALA A 13 -15.18 -6.98 3.17
CA ALA A 13 -15.87 -6.09 2.22
C ALA A 13 -15.50 -4.62 2.46
N SER A 14 -15.43 -4.21 3.73
CA SER A 14 -15.00 -2.88 4.13
C SER A 14 -13.52 -2.65 3.81
N ILE A 15 -12.63 -3.60 4.10
CA ILE A 15 -11.20 -3.47 3.76
C ILE A 15 -10.97 -3.43 2.23
N ASN A 16 -11.81 -4.13 1.46
CA ASN A 16 -11.77 -4.09 0.00
C ASN A 16 -12.05 -2.68 -0.56
N ILE A 17 -12.88 -1.87 0.10
CA ILE A 17 -13.07 -0.44 -0.23
C ILE A 17 -11.72 0.28 -0.20
N GLY A 18 -10.94 0.11 0.87
CA GLY A 18 -9.62 0.73 1.00
C GLY A 18 -8.68 0.37 -0.15
N THR A 19 -8.72 -0.88 -0.63
CA THR A 19 -7.93 -1.28 -1.80
C THR A 19 -8.38 -0.57 -3.08
N ARG A 20 -9.69 -0.49 -3.32
CA ARG A 20 -10.23 0.18 -4.52
C ARG A 20 -9.97 1.69 -4.49
N LEU A 21 -10.10 2.31 -3.32
CA LEU A 21 -9.72 3.70 -3.10
C LEU A 21 -8.25 3.93 -3.46
N MET A 22 -7.34 3.12 -2.92
CA MET A 22 -5.90 3.27 -3.20
C MET A 22 -5.57 3.05 -4.67
N ASN A 23 -6.19 2.08 -5.35
CA ASN A 23 -6.01 1.89 -6.80
C ASN A 23 -6.44 3.14 -7.59
N GLU A 24 -7.61 3.70 -7.29
CA GLU A 24 -8.12 4.87 -8.00
C GLU A 24 -7.28 6.12 -7.70
N ILE A 25 -6.90 6.33 -6.44
CA ILE A 25 -6.02 7.43 -6.04
C ILE A 25 -4.67 7.31 -6.76
N ALA A 26 -4.04 6.15 -6.67
CA ALA A 26 -2.73 5.91 -7.26
C ALA A 26 -2.75 6.07 -8.79
N ARG A 27 -3.79 5.58 -9.47
CA ARG A 27 -3.94 5.73 -10.93
C ARG A 27 -4.01 7.19 -11.36
N ASN A 28 -4.74 8.01 -10.61
CA ASN A 28 -5.00 9.41 -10.95
C ASN A 28 -3.99 10.39 -10.34
N TRP A 29 -3.02 9.90 -9.57
CA TRP A 29 -1.95 10.72 -9.00
C TRP A 29 -0.68 10.59 -9.85
N ASN A 30 -0.14 11.72 -10.35
CA ASN A 30 1.09 11.76 -11.15
C ASN A 30 1.06 10.76 -12.32
N SER A 31 -0.10 10.59 -12.96
CA SER A 31 -0.30 9.61 -14.05
C SER A 31 0.08 8.16 -13.68
N GLY A 32 -0.07 7.80 -12.41
CA GLY A 32 0.31 6.48 -11.89
C GLY A 32 1.75 6.37 -11.40
N ASP A 33 2.56 7.44 -11.48
CA ASP A 33 3.94 7.46 -10.99
C ASP A 33 4.00 8.01 -9.56
N ASN A 34 3.71 7.13 -8.61
CA ASN A 34 3.70 7.44 -7.18
C ASN A 34 3.90 6.17 -6.35
N TYR A 35 4.27 6.35 -5.09
CA TYR A 35 4.57 5.22 -4.20
C TYR A 35 3.36 4.32 -3.90
N LEU A 36 2.12 4.84 -3.96
CA LEU A 36 0.90 4.03 -3.77
C LEU A 36 0.64 3.06 -4.92
N ALA A 37 1.14 3.37 -6.12
CA ALA A 37 0.98 2.51 -7.28
C ALA A 37 1.87 1.26 -7.22
N VAL A 38 2.93 1.30 -6.42
CA VAL A 38 3.89 0.21 -6.30
C VAL A 38 3.36 -0.82 -5.32
N LEU A 39 3.08 -2.01 -5.84
CA LEU A 39 2.50 -3.11 -5.08
C LEU A 39 3.57 -4.16 -4.83
N GLY A 40 4.03 -4.32 -3.58
CA GLY A 40 5.02 -5.34 -3.20
C GLY A 40 4.65 -6.80 -3.48
N ARG A 41 3.47 -7.08 -4.06
CA ARG A 41 3.02 -8.41 -4.46
C ARG A 41 3.63 -8.88 -5.79
N LEU A 42 3.83 -7.95 -6.73
CA LEU A 42 4.39 -8.27 -8.05
C LEU A 42 5.09 -7.03 -8.61
N MET A 43 6.41 -7.09 -8.67
CA MET A 43 7.25 -6.04 -9.22
C MET A 43 8.23 -6.66 -10.22
N ALA A 44 8.48 -5.95 -11.32
CA ALA A 44 9.43 -6.37 -12.34
C ALA A 44 10.55 -5.33 -12.47
N PHE A 45 11.78 -5.81 -12.52
CA PHE A 45 12.99 -4.98 -12.54
C PHE A 45 13.94 -5.45 -13.62
N ARG A 46 14.84 -4.56 -14.07
CA ARG A 46 16.01 -4.98 -14.84
C ARG A 46 16.91 -5.80 -13.91
N THR A 47 17.30 -7.00 -14.34
CA THR A 47 18.09 -7.94 -13.52
C THR A 47 19.36 -7.31 -12.95
N GLN A 48 20.09 -6.55 -13.77
CA GLN A 48 21.33 -5.88 -13.34
C GLN A 48 21.09 -4.85 -12.23
N TRP A 49 20.00 -4.07 -12.34
CA TRP A 49 19.62 -3.08 -11.33
C TRP A 49 19.20 -3.77 -10.03
N LEU A 50 18.36 -4.80 -10.10
CA LEU A 50 17.90 -5.50 -8.90
C LEU A 50 19.06 -6.15 -8.13
N LYS A 51 20.02 -6.76 -8.83
CA LYS A 51 21.23 -7.33 -8.22
C LYS A 51 22.08 -6.26 -7.51
N SER A 52 22.16 -5.04 -8.05
CA SER A 52 22.91 -3.96 -7.41
C SER A 52 22.21 -3.39 -6.18
N GLU A 53 20.88 -3.44 -6.14
CA GLU A 53 20.11 -2.90 -5.01
C GLU A 53 19.95 -3.88 -3.86
N ILE A 54 19.67 -5.16 -4.13
CA ILE A 54 19.54 -6.18 -3.08
C ILE A 54 20.83 -6.31 -2.25
N SER A 55 21.99 -6.13 -2.87
CA SER A 55 23.28 -6.16 -2.16
C SER A 55 23.52 -4.93 -1.26
N LYS A 56 22.72 -3.87 -1.39
CA LYS A 56 22.87 -2.59 -0.67
C LYS A 56 21.69 -2.27 0.25
N SER A 57 20.56 -2.97 0.10
CA SER A 57 19.36 -2.71 0.87
C SER A 57 19.60 -3.03 2.34
N LYS A 58 19.17 -2.13 3.23
CA LYS A 58 19.16 -2.37 4.69
C LYS A 58 17.93 -3.18 5.12
N ASP A 59 17.40 -4.00 4.22
CA ASP A 59 16.17 -4.79 4.37
C ASP A 59 14.99 -4.02 4.99
N PRO A 60 14.55 -2.90 4.39
CA PRO A 60 13.37 -2.18 4.88
C PRO A 60 12.11 -3.06 4.77
N VAL A 61 11.23 -2.98 5.76
CA VAL A 61 9.92 -3.62 5.77
C VAL A 61 9.08 -3.13 4.59
N SER A 62 9.13 -1.83 4.28
CA SER A 62 8.47 -1.24 3.10
C SER A 62 9.36 -1.32 1.85
N LEU A 63 9.77 -2.53 1.47
CA LEU A 63 10.72 -2.76 0.37
C LEU A 63 10.22 -2.26 -1.00
N ASP A 64 8.91 -2.28 -1.21
CA ASP A 64 8.27 -1.74 -2.41
C ASP A 64 8.43 -0.22 -2.52
N ALA A 65 8.15 0.53 -1.45
CA ALA A 65 8.42 1.95 -1.39
C ALA A 65 9.92 2.27 -1.56
N TYR A 66 10.78 1.47 -0.93
CA TYR A 66 12.23 1.59 -1.08
C TYR A 66 12.67 1.49 -2.55
N PHE A 67 12.29 0.41 -3.24
CA PHE A 67 12.68 0.21 -4.64
C PHE A 67 12.10 1.28 -5.56
N TYR A 68 10.87 1.75 -5.31
CA TYR A 68 10.28 2.85 -6.05
C TYR A 68 11.14 4.14 -5.93
N LEU A 69 11.46 4.54 -4.70
CA LEU A 69 12.24 5.75 -4.42
C LEU A 69 13.67 5.64 -4.95
N GLU A 70 14.31 4.48 -4.80
CA GLU A 70 15.68 4.26 -5.28
C GLU A 70 15.76 4.24 -6.81
N ASN A 71 14.77 3.64 -7.47
CA ASN A 71 14.65 3.72 -8.93
C ASN A 71 14.52 5.17 -9.39
N LYS A 72 13.66 5.96 -8.72
CA LYS A 72 13.45 7.38 -9.04
C LYS A 72 14.70 8.22 -8.80
N ARG A 73 15.41 8.00 -7.68
CA ARG A 73 16.66 8.67 -7.33
C ARG A 73 17.74 8.47 -8.40
N LYS A 74 17.76 7.32 -9.06
CA LYS A 74 18.70 6.99 -10.15
C LYS A 74 18.21 7.42 -11.55
N GLY A 75 17.14 8.21 -11.63
CA GLY A 75 16.56 8.65 -12.92
C GLY A 75 15.81 7.55 -13.67
N GLY A 76 15.47 6.45 -12.99
CA GLY A 76 14.64 5.39 -13.53
C GLY A 76 13.20 5.84 -13.74
N LYS A 77 12.46 5.11 -14.59
CA LYS A 77 11.05 5.37 -14.89
C LYS A 77 10.20 4.25 -14.33
N TYR A 78 9.20 4.60 -13.54
CA TYR A 78 8.22 3.64 -13.04
C TYR A 78 7.04 3.52 -14.03
N LYS A 79 6.45 2.33 -14.11
CA LYS A 79 5.23 2.09 -14.89
C LYS A 79 4.36 1.06 -14.18
N CYS A 80 3.12 1.42 -13.90
CA CYS A 80 2.09 0.49 -13.44
C CYS A 80 1.27 -0.02 -14.63
N LEU A 81 1.02 -1.33 -14.67
CA LEU A 81 0.09 -1.94 -15.63
C LEU A 81 -1.32 -1.94 -15.02
N TRP A 82 -2.05 -0.85 -15.25
CA TRP A 82 -3.40 -0.65 -14.68
C TRP A 82 -4.43 -1.64 -15.20
N ASP A 83 -4.26 -2.14 -16.43
CA ASP A 83 -5.19 -3.07 -17.09
C ASP A 83 -4.87 -4.54 -16.77
N THR A 84 -3.80 -4.82 -16.02
CA THR A 84 -3.46 -6.16 -15.54
C THR A 84 -3.99 -6.36 -14.13
N ASN A 85 -4.85 -7.36 -13.91
CA ASN A 85 -5.40 -7.67 -12.60
C ASN A 85 -4.49 -8.62 -11.83
N LEU A 86 -4.12 -8.24 -10.62
CA LEU A 86 -3.49 -9.13 -9.64
C LEU A 86 -4.52 -9.44 -8.55
N TYR A 87 -5.10 -10.63 -8.63
CA TYR A 87 -6.09 -11.08 -7.65
C TYR A 87 -5.44 -11.43 -6.32
N PHE A 88 -6.00 -10.92 -5.23
CA PHE A 88 -5.50 -11.21 -3.88
C PHE A 88 -6.60 -11.13 -2.82
N ARG A 89 -6.37 -11.77 -1.69
CA ARG A 89 -7.25 -11.72 -0.51
C ARG A 89 -6.78 -10.63 0.44
N ASN A 90 -7.68 -9.76 0.89
CA ASN A 90 -7.38 -8.83 1.97
C ASN A 90 -7.51 -9.52 3.34
N PRO A 91 -6.92 -8.96 4.40
CA PRO A 91 -7.17 -9.42 5.76
C PRO A 91 -8.67 -9.53 6.05
N GLN A 92 -9.08 -10.63 6.70
CA GLN A 92 -10.47 -10.90 7.04
C GLN A 92 -10.82 -10.46 8.47
N ASN A 93 -9.83 -9.97 9.22
CA ASN A 93 -9.97 -9.48 10.59
C ASN A 93 -9.25 -8.14 10.81
N LEU A 94 -9.65 -7.41 11.85
CA LEU A 94 -9.11 -6.08 12.16
C LEU A 94 -7.66 -6.13 12.65
N THR A 95 -7.23 -7.20 13.31
CA THR A 95 -5.88 -7.33 13.87
C THR A 95 -4.82 -7.37 12.77
N GLU A 96 -5.01 -8.24 11.77
CA GLU A 96 -4.14 -8.30 10.58
C GLU A 96 -4.21 -7.02 9.77
N HIS A 97 -5.41 -6.44 9.60
CA HIS A 97 -5.55 -5.16 8.93
C HIS A 97 -4.80 -4.04 9.66
N LEU A 98 -4.85 -4.01 11.00
CA LEU A 98 -4.15 -3.03 11.83
C LEU A 98 -2.63 -3.17 11.69
N ARG A 99 -2.10 -4.40 11.68
CA ARG A 99 -0.67 -4.67 11.42
C ARG A 99 -0.25 -4.11 10.06
N LYS A 100 -0.97 -4.48 8.99
CA LYS A 100 -0.72 -3.99 7.63
C LYS A 100 -0.81 -2.47 7.53
N SER A 101 -1.86 -1.87 8.08
CA SER A 101 -2.07 -0.43 8.05
C SER A 101 -1.02 0.33 8.87
N SER A 102 -0.58 -0.21 10.01
CA SER A 102 0.47 0.40 10.83
C SER A 102 1.80 0.45 10.09
N ARG A 103 2.21 -0.64 9.41
CA ARG A 103 3.38 -0.67 8.52
C ARG A 103 3.32 0.43 7.48
N PHE A 104 2.20 0.48 6.74
CA PHE A 104 2.02 1.48 5.69
C PHE A 104 2.07 2.91 6.23
N GLN A 105 1.43 3.18 7.37
CA GLN A 105 1.42 4.50 8.00
C GLN A 105 2.77 4.91 8.61
N HIS A 106 3.72 3.98 8.81
CA HIS A 106 5.09 4.27 9.25
C HIS A 106 6.12 4.21 8.12
N SER A 107 5.74 3.76 6.92
CA SER A 107 6.64 3.66 5.76
C SER A 107 7.42 4.96 5.48
N LYS A 108 6.79 6.14 5.58
CA LYS A 108 7.49 7.43 5.41
C LYS A 108 8.58 7.65 6.45
N MET A 109 8.33 7.26 7.71
CA MET A 109 9.31 7.34 8.80
C MET A 109 10.47 6.39 8.54
N GLU A 110 10.18 5.17 8.09
CA GLU A 110 11.19 4.20 7.67
C GLU A 110 12.04 4.72 6.51
N MET A 111 11.43 5.29 5.47
CA MET A 111 12.20 5.88 4.36
C MET A 111 13.04 7.08 4.81
N LYS A 112 12.58 7.86 5.79
CA LYS A 112 13.37 8.95 6.39
C LYS A 112 14.59 8.42 7.15
N SER A 113 14.48 7.31 7.87
CA SER A 113 15.61 6.75 8.65
C SER A 113 16.76 6.22 7.78
N ILE A 114 16.48 5.92 6.51
CA ILE A 114 17.50 5.53 5.52
C ILE A 114 18.45 6.69 5.18
N GLY A 115 17.95 7.94 5.21
CA GLY A 115 18.79 9.14 5.24
C GLY A 115 19.33 9.67 3.92
N TYR A 116 19.01 9.08 2.76
CA TYR A 116 19.50 9.54 1.45
C TYR A 116 18.42 9.77 0.39
N PHE A 117 17.14 9.65 0.75
CA PHE A 117 16.05 10.01 -0.15
C PHE A 117 15.67 11.48 0.03
N ASP A 118 15.87 12.27 -1.02
CA ASP A 118 15.45 13.66 -1.06
C ASP A 118 13.94 13.78 -1.29
N ASN A 119 13.35 14.89 -0.86
CA ASN A 119 11.95 15.27 -1.17
C ASN A 119 10.88 14.25 -0.75
N LEU A 120 11.13 13.42 0.27
CA LEU A 120 10.15 12.44 0.78
C LEU A 120 8.80 13.06 1.16
N ASP A 121 8.77 14.30 1.65
CA ASP A 121 7.51 14.94 1.99
C ASP A 121 6.63 15.17 0.77
N ARG A 122 7.22 15.49 -0.38
CA ARG A 122 6.52 15.63 -1.67
C ARG A 122 6.10 14.27 -2.22
N GLU A 123 6.96 13.26 -2.14
CA GLU A 123 6.65 11.90 -2.64
C GLU A 123 5.48 11.26 -1.89
N TYR A 124 5.31 11.57 -0.61
CA TYR A 124 4.22 11.04 0.23
C TYR A 124 2.98 11.95 0.28
N GLN A 125 2.97 13.08 -0.43
CA GLN A 125 1.84 14.02 -0.43
C GLN A 125 0.76 13.57 -1.41
N ILE A 126 -0.25 12.87 -0.88
CA ILE A 126 -1.37 12.40 -1.69
C ILE A 126 -2.28 13.61 -2.06
N PRO A 127 -2.61 13.81 -3.35
CA PRO A 127 -3.48 14.90 -3.77
C PRO A 127 -4.94 14.67 -3.34
N ILE A 128 -5.61 15.75 -2.90
CA ILE A 128 -6.99 15.70 -2.38
C ILE A 128 -8.00 15.34 -3.47
N ILE A 129 -7.79 15.81 -4.71
CA ILE A 129 -8.76 15.60 -5.80
C ILE A 129 -8.95 14.11 -6.11
N PRO A 130 -7.90 13.28 -6.33
CA PRO A 130 -8.05 11.84 -6.46
C PRO A 130 -8.71 11.17 -5.25
N ILE A 131 -8.41 11.62 -4.01
CA ILE A 131 -9.04 11.08 -2.79
C ILE A 131 -10.56 11.31 -2.84
N MET A 132 -10.99 12.54 -3.13
CA MET A 132 -12.42 12.89 -3.18
C MET A 132 -13.14 12.11 -4.29
N LYS A 133 -12.58 12.08 -5.51
CA LYS A 133 -13.18 11.34 -6.63
C LYS A 133 -13.33 9.85 -6.33
N ALA A 134 -12.29 9.22 -5.79
CA ALA A 134 -12.31 7.82 -5.41
C ALA A 134 -13.35 7.57 -4.29
N SER A 135 -13.40 8.46 -3.30
CA SER A 135 -14.32 8.34 -2.16
C SER A 135 -15.78 8.46 -2.59
N CYS A 136 -16.12 9.45 -3.42
CA CYS A 136 -17.47 9.59 -3.96
C CYS A 136 -17.89 8.36 -4.77
N LYS A 137 -17.01 7.86 -5.64
CA LYS A 137 -17.26 6.65 -6.45
C LYS A 137 -17.56 5.43 -5.57
N GLU A 138 -16.73 5.17 -4.55
CA GLU A 138 -16.94 4.01 -3.67
C GLU A 138 -18.15 4.17 -2.75
N PHE A 139 -18.45 5.39 -2.29
CA PHE A 139 -19.63 5.65 -1.49
C PHE A 139 -20.93 5.42 -2.25
N VAL A 140 -21.01 5.85 -3.52
CA VAL A 140 -22.21 5.63 -4.36
C VAL A 140 -22.40 4.15 -4.69
N ASN A 141 -21.33 3.42 -5.00
CA ASN A 141 -21.43 2.01 -5.38
C ASN A 141 -21.61 1.06 -4.19
N HIS A 142 -21.02 1.39 -3.04
CA HIS A 142 -20.92 0.49 -1.88
C HIS A 142 -21.07 1.25 -0.54
N PRO A 143 -22.19 1.95 -0.28
CA PRO A 143 -22.30 2.88 0.84
C PRO A 143 -22.06 2.22 2.21
N ILE A 144 -22.64 1.04 2.45
CA ILE A 144 -22.53 0.35 3.74
C ILE A 144 -21.08 -0.10 4.01
N ALA A 145 -20.43 -0.73 3.02
CA ALA A 145 -19.04 -1.15 3.15
C ALA A 145 -18.09 0.05 3.24
N PHE A 146 -18.41 1.16 2.55
CA PHE A 146 -17.65 2.40 2.64
C PHE A 146 -17.70 3.00 4.05
N ILE A 147 -18.88 3.08 4.66
CA ILE A 147 -19.03 3.53 6.06
C ILE A 147 -18.23 2.61 6.99
N GLY A 148 -18.30 1.30 6.78
CA GLY A 148 -17.48 0.32 7.49
C GLY A 148 -15.98 0.61 7.34
N TYR A 149 -15.52 0.90 6.13
CA TYR A 149 -14.12 1.27 5.87
C TYR A 149 -13.72 2.56 6.56
N VAL A 150 -14.57 3.58 6.59
CA VAL A 150 -14.31 4.83 7.31
C VAL A 150 -14.12 4.53 8.80
N GLY A 151 -14.97 3.70 9.40
CA GLY A 151 -14.80 3.23 10.78
C GLY A 151 -13.48 2.51 11.02
N ILE A 152 -13.12 1.56 10.14
CA ILE A 152 -11.83 0.85 10.19
C ILE A 152 -10.66 1.82 10.04
N PHE A 153 -10.73 2.75 9.09
CA PHE A 153 -9.69 3.74 8.85
C PHE A 153 -9.45 4.57 10.11
N ILE A 154 -10.52 5.14 10.70
CA ILE A 154 -10.45 5.90 11.95
C ILE A 154 -9.84 5.03 13.07
N TYR A 155 -10.31 3.80 13.24
CA TYR A 155 -9.77 2.85 14.21
C TYR A 155 -8.25 2.65 14.02
N THR A 156 -7.78 2.40 12.80
CA THR A 156 -6.34 2.21 12.53
C THR A 156 -5.49 3.47 12.73
N ARG A 157 -6.08 4.66 12.79
CA ARG A 157 -5.37 5.90 13.11
C ARG A 157 -5.14 6.04 14.61
N PHE A 158 -6.09 5.61 15.42
CA PHE A 158 -6.00 5.65 16.88
C PHE A 158 -5.27 4.43 17.47
N ALA A 159 -5.53 3.24 16.94
CA ALA A 159 -4.95 1.98 17.43
C ALA A 159 -3.59 1.64 16.79
N LYS A 160 -2.94 2.60 16.12
CA LYS A 160 -1.69 2.39 15.36
C LYS A 160 -0.63 1.69 16.23
N ILE A 161 -0.07 0.59 15.73
CA ILE A 161 1.04 -0.12 16.37
C ILE A 161 2.29 0.77 16.31
N LYS A 162 3.07 0.81 17.39
CA LYS A 162 4.30 1.61 17.45
C LYS A 162 5.34 1.15 16.40
N PRO A 163 6.16 2.06 15.85
CA PRO A 163 7.13 1.73 14.80
C PRO A 163 8.01 0.52 15.14
N GLU A 164 8.53 0.46 16.37
CA GLU A 164 9.42 -0.60 16.86
C GLU A 164 8.80 -2.01 16.80
N ASN A 165 7.46 -2.11 16.82
CA ASN A 165 6.75 -3.38 16.84
C ASN A 165 6.21 -3.78 15.45
N CYS A 166 6.17 -2.85 14.49
CA CYS A 166 5.63 -3.12 13.15
C CYS A 166 6.66 -2.99 12.03
N LEU A 167 7.79 -2.33 12.27
CA LEU A 167 8.91 -2.22 11.34
C LEU A 167 10.01 -3.28 11.61
N ASP A 168 9.63 -4.41 12.22
CA ASP A 168 10.46 -5.61 12.27
C ASP A 168 10.24 -6.44 11.00
N VAL A 169 11.33 -6.87 10.36
CA VAL A 169 11.33 -7.72 9.16
C VAL A 169 10.76 -9.11 9.45
N ASN A 170 10.85 -9.58 10.70
CA ASN A 170 10.30 -10.85 11.16
C ASN A 170 8.87 -10.69 11.68
N TRP A 171 7.99 -10.06 10.90
CA TRP A 171 6.61 -9.83 11.32
C TRP A 171 5.74 -11.09 11.26
N GLU A 172 4.71 -11.13 12.10
CA GLU A 172 3.72 -12.20 12.10
C GLU A 172 2.93 -12.23 10.77
N VAL A 173 2.90 -13.40 10.13
CA VAL A 173 2.24 -13.61 8.83
C VAL A 173 0.72 -13.46 8.94
N ASP A 174 0.13 -12.70 8.02
CA ASP A 174 -1.33 -12.50 7.93
C ASP A 174 -1.99 -13.74 7.29
N LEU A 175 -2.32 -14.75 8.11
CA LEU A 175 -2.81 -16.06 7.65
C LEU A 175 -4.13 -15.99 6.87
N SER A 176 -5.04 -15.08 7.24
CA SER A 176 -6.34 -14.98 6.54
C SER A 176 -6.20 -14.61 5.07
N THR A 177 -5.08 -13.96 4.69
CA THR A 177 -4.78 -13.59 3.30
C THR A 177 -4.35 -14.77 2.42
N LYS A 178 -4.07 -15.93 3.01
CA LYS A 178 -3.64 -17.15 2.31
C LYS A 178 -4.78 -18.11 1.99
N ILE A 179 -5.98 -17.82 2.50
CA ILE A 179 -7.18 -18.65 2.28
C ILE A 179 -7.85 -18.17 0.98
N ILE A 180 -7.64 -18.94 -0.09
CA ILE A 180 -8.15 -18.63 -1.44
C ILE A 180 -9.48 -19.33 -1.75
N ASN A 181 -9.85 -20.35 -0.96
CA ASN A 181 -11.14 -21.05 -1.03
C ASN A 181 -12.32 -20.09 -0.98
#